data_AF-A0A358ARS8-F1
#
_entry.id   AF-A0A358ARS8-F1
#
_cell.length_a   1.000
_cell.length_b   1.000
_cell.length_c   1.000
_cell.angle_alpha   90.00
_cell.angle_beta   90.00
_cell.angle_gamma   90.00
#
_symmetry.space_group_name_H-M   'P 1'
#
loop_
_entity.id
_entity.type
_entity.pdbx_description
1 polymer ?
#
loop_
_entity_poly.entity_id
_entity_poly.type
_entity_poly.pdbx_seq_one_letter_code
_entity_poly.pdbx_strand_id
1 'polypeptide(L)'
;EREQGVFTPHGYLTEKKEFQTVYYGPEDIPLVHRIFTLPMMAAGVDVPSFLAQLHAVAGDFSRDMEYNVATLAKLYSTDYLLLMSENGAFLTETMHAYRYGSDAFERWMNNADKADTQAFAIHLTEVHGQVTGDVARIDAAARKLDILENCVHYVSVEATMPDGTTRFFQPEEWDTPSLADKSGAREWRRVFTDESLADVQEHLRHLNDDIEAMHIARPEQEFLAVVNTAYMESAQNPQIDMLRVSQTAAKEMLARGDCEVYRLLPGRAEKLSQMDAVKSGLWYSEYREFAIRREDMEGLQRWADRSATNIMNYGRERGEHRKSNDLEV
;
A
#
# COMPACT_ATOMS: atom_id res chain seq x y z
N GLU A 1 9.21 34.76 -17.15
CA GLU A 1 9.19 33.63 -18.12
C GLU A 1 8.71 32.40 -17.36
N ARG A 2 7.80 31.58 -17.93
CA ARG A 2 7.35 30.34 -17.28
C ARG A 2 8.47 29.31 -17.41
N GLU A 3 9.08 28.90 -16.30
CA GLU A 3 10.04 27.80 -16.28
C GLU A 3 9.31 26.51 -16.69
N GLN A 4 9.74 25.89 -17.78
CA GLN A 4 9.25 24.59 -18.23
C GLN A 4 10.08 23.53 -17.51
N GLY A 5 9.43 22.74 -16.66
CA GLY A 5 10.06 21.62 -15.95
C GLY A 5 9.43 20.28 -16.31
N VAL A 6 10.22 19.21 -16.22
CA VAL A 6 9.84 17.82 -16.51
C VAL A 6 10.16 16.96 -15.29
N PHE A 7 9.23 16.09 -14.90
CA PHE A 7 9.46 15.10 -13.85
C PHE A 7 10.30 13.93 -14.39
N THR A 8 11.33 13.54 -13.64
CA THR A 8 12.24 12.42 -13.98
C THR A 8 12.26 11.40 -12.84
N PRO A 9 12.77 10.16 -13.06
CA PRO A 9 12.96 9.16 -12.00
C PRO A 9 13.85 9.60 -10.83
N HIS A 10 14.52 10.74 -10.95
CA HIS A 10 15.45 11.29 -9.96
C HIS A 10 14.98 12.65 -9.39
N GLY A 11 13.76 13.09 -9.68
CA GLY A 11 13.19 14.36 -9.18
C GLY A 11 12.66 15.30 -10.28
N TYR A 12 12.31 16.53 -9.88
CA TYR A 12 11.76 17.58 -10.76
C TYR A 12 12.90 18.39 -11.41
N LEU A 13 12.89 18.46 -12.74
CA LEU A 13 13.97 19.06 -13.53
C LEU A 13 13.47 20.31 -14.23
N THR A 14 14.12 21.46 -14.03
CA THR A 14 13.80 22.71 -14.75
C THR A 14 14.96 23.13 -15.63
N GLU A 15 14.72 23.43 -16.91
CA GLU A 15 15.76 24.01 -17.77
C GLU A 15 15.90 25.51 -17.48
N LYS A 16 16.99 25.89 -16.80
CA LYS A 16 17.46 27.28 -16.82
C LYS A 16 18.46 27.45 -17.96
N LYS A 17 18.28 28.52 -18.75
CA LYS A 17 19.21 28.95 -19.80
C LYS A 17 20.64 28.90 -19.24
N GLU A 18 21.49 28.09 -19.86
CA GLU A 18 22.91 27.85 -19.55
C GLU A 18 23.20 26.70 -18.55
N PHE A 19 23.06 25.46 -19.05
CA PHE A 19 23.84 24.25 -18.68
C PHE A 19 24.18 24.01 -17.19
N GLN A 20 23.25 24.26 -16.27
CA GLN A 20 23.32 23.72 -14.91
C GLN A 20 22.08 22.88 -14.61
N THR A 21 22.28 21.56 -14.63
CA THR A 21 21.32 20.59 -14.12
C THR A 21 21.33 20.69 -12.60
N VAL A 22 20.29 21.26 -12.01
CA VAL A 22 20.09 21.26 -10.55
C VAL A 22 19.08 20.17 -10.23
N TYR A 23 19.50 19.20 -9.44
CA TYR A 23 18.61 18.23 -8.82
C TYR A 23 18.03 18.88 -7.56
N TYR A 24 16.71 18.99 -7.54
CA TYR A 24 15.95 19.55 -6.45
C TYR A 24 15.40 18.43 -5.57
N GLY A 25 15.59 18.56 -4.27
CA GLY A 25 15.11 17.60 -3.28
C GLY A 25 13.59 17.67 -3.13
N PRO A 26 12.94 16.73 -2.44
CA PRO A 26 11.52 16.77 -2.18
C PRO A 26 11.03 18.11 -1.64
N GLU A 27 11.73 18.79 -0.73
CA GLU A 27 11.45 20.18 -0.27
C GLU A 27 11.15 21.19 -1.39
N ASP A 28 11.69 20.99 -2.59
CA ASP A 28 11.52 21.85 -3.75
C ASP A 28 10.35 21.46 -4.66
N ILE A 29 9.71 20.30 -4.44
CA ILE A 29 8.44 19.96 -5.11
C ILE A 29 7.39 20.93 -4.57
N PRO A 30 6.78 21.78 -5.42
CA PRO A 30 5.79 22.74 -4.97
C PRO A 30 4.69 22.04 -4.16
N LEU A 31 4.37 22.56 -2.97
CA LEU A 31 3.34 22.03 -2.07
C LEU A 31 2.01 21.74 -2.77
N VAL A 32 1.70 22.46 -3.84
CA VAL A 32 0.49 22.28 -4.68
C VAL A 32 0.48 20.99 -5.51
N HIS A 33 1.63 20.36 -5.71
CA HIS A 33 1.80 19.09 -6.41
C HIS A 33 1.98 17.91 -5.45
N ARG A 34 2.16 18.17 -4.16
CA ARG A 34 2.16 17.17 -3.10
C ARG A 34 0.72 16.99 -2.63
N ILE A 35 0.24 15.76 -2.48
CA ILE A 35 -1.05 15.51 -1.83
C ILE A 35 -0.87 15.66 -0.30
N PHE A 36 -0.50 16.85 0.16
CA PHE A 36 -0.49 17.21 1.58
C PHE A 36 -1.67 18.12 1.88
N THR A 37 -2.61 17.63 2.67
CA THR A 37 -3.52 18.54 3.36
C THR A 37 -3.49 18.39 4.88
N LEU A 38 -3.40 17.20 5.49
CA LEU A 38 -3.28 17.08 6.96
C LEU A 38 -2.62 15.76 7.39
N PRO A 39 -1.68 15.74 8.36
CA PRO A 39 -1.24 14.51 9.02
C PRO A 39 -2.44 13.95 9.80
N MET A 40 -2.96 12.81 9.35
CA MET A 40 -4.17 12.19 9.89
C MET A 40 -3.92 10.71 10.18
N MET A 41 -4.58 10.22 11.22
CA MET A 41 -4.50 8.83 11.65
C MET A 41 -5.89 8.32 12.02
N ALA A 42 -6.20 7.08 11.64
CA ALA A 42 -7.29 6.33 12.22
C ALA A 42 -6.70 5.44 13.33
N ALA A 43 -7.11 5.67 14.57
CA ALA A 43 -6.51 5.04 15.74
C ALA A 43 -7.35 3.89 16.28
N GLY A 44 -6.69 2.79 16.68
CA GLY A 44 -7.33 1.63 17.31
C GLY A 44 -8.35 0.90 16.41
N VAL A 45 -8.13 0.91 15.10
CA VAL A 45 -9.05 0.32 14.11
C VAL A 45 -8.88 -1.21 14.04
N ASP A 46 -9.90 -1.93 13.54
CA ASP A 46 -9.72 -3.31 13.06
C ASP A 46 -8.94 -3.24 11.74
N VAL A 47 -7.63 -3.51 11.79
CA VAL A 47 -6.72 -3.22 10.67
C VAL A 47 -7.05 -4.04 9.42
N PRO A 48 -7.35 -5.35 9.49
CA PRO A 48 -7.78 -6.11 8.31
C PRO A 48 -9.01 -5.52 7.63
N SER A 49 -10.03 -5.14 8.41
CA SER A 49 -11.27 -4.57 7.88
C SER A 49 -11.02 -3.16 7.33
N PHE A 50 -10.27 -2.34 8.05
CA PHE A 50 -9.89 -1.00 7.61
C PHE A 50 -9.07 -1.02 6.30
N LEU A 51 -8.15 -1.99 6.15
CA LEU A 51 -7.43 -2.19 4.89
C LEU A 51 -8.39 -2.52 3.75
N ALA A 52 -9.38 -3.39 3.96
CA ALA A 52 -10.36 -3.70 2.92
C ALA A 52 -11.10 -2.42 2.48
N GLN A 53 -11.50 -1.57 3.44
CA GLN A 53 -12.11 -0.26 3.14
C GLN A 53 -11.18 0.63 2.32
N LEU A 54 -9.91 0.76 2.72
CA LEU A 54 -8.93 1.54 1.97
C LEU A 54 -8.78 1.06 0.52
N HIS A 55 -8.71 -0.26 0.29
CA HIS A 55 -8.62 -0.81 -1.06
C HIS A 55 -9.88 -0.55 -1.90
N ALA A 56 -11.03 -0.29 -1.25
CA ALA A 56 -12.25 0.09 -1.93
C ALA A 56 -12.34 1.60 -2.21
N VAL A 57 -11.85 2.46 -1.31
CA VAL A 57 -12.09 3.92 -1.37
C VAL A 57 -10.88 4.77 -1.76
N ALA A 58 -9.67 4.22 -1.76
CA ALA A 58 -8.46 4.96 -2.13
C ALA A 58 -8.12 4.87 -3.63
N GLY A 59 -8.84 4.04 -4.37
CA GLY A 59 -8.61 3.74 -5.78
C GLY A 59 -9.19 2.38 -6.17
N ASP A 60 -8.92 1.93 -7.39
CA ASP A 60 -9.32 0.59 -7.87
C ASP A 60 -8.31 -0.49 -7.43
N PHE A 61 -8.13 -0.63 -6.10
CA PHE A 61 -7.12 -1.52 -5.51
C PHE A 61 -7.65 -2.85 -4.98
N SER A 62 -8.95 -3.11 -5.09
CA SER A 62 -9.56 -4.36 -4.60
C SER A 62 -8.91 -5.64 -5.11
N ARG A 63 -8.21 -5.62 -6.26
CA ARG A 63 -7.46 -6.77 -6.77
C ARG A 63 -6.26 -7.17 -5.90
N ASP A 64 -5.68 -6.20 -5.19
CA ASP A 64 -4.48 -6.37 -4.36
C ASP A 64 -4.84 -6.64 -2.88
N MET A 65 -6.11 -6.45 -2.52
CA MET A 65 -6.64 -6.59 -1.15
C MET A 65 -6.36 -7.97 -0.57
N GLU A 66 -6.62 -9.05 -1.32
CA GLU A 66 -6.44 -10.42 -0.82
C GLU A 66 -4.99 -10.66 -0.39
N TYR A 67 -4.02 -10.28 -1.24
CA TYR A 67 -2.61 -10.43 -0.94
C TYR A 67 -2.16 -9.57 0.25
N ASN A 68 -2.61 -8.30 0.30
CA ASN A 68 -2.22 -7.37 1.35
C ASN A 68 -2.80 -7.78 2.72
N VAL A 69 -4.08 -8.16 2.77
CA VAL A 69 -4.70 -8.64 4.03
C VAL A 69 -4.09 -10.00 4.44
N ALA A 70 -3.81 -10.91 3.50
CA ALA A 70 -3.13 -12.17 3.82
C ALA A 70 -1.69 -11.96 4.31
N THR A 71 -1.05 -10.85 3.94
CA THR A 71 0.28 -10.49 4.46
C THR A 71 0.21 -10.11 5.94
N LEU A 72 -0.83 -9.37 6.37
CA LEU A 72 -1.08 -9.11 7.79
C LEU A 72 -1.36 -10.40 8.58
N ALA A 73 -2.09 -11.35 7.99
CA ALA A 73 -2.46 -12.61 8.66
C ALA A 73 -1.25 -13.43 9.16
N LYS A 74 -0.06 -13.18 8.59
CA LYS A 74 1.19 -13.86 8.98
C LYS A 74 1.79 -13.30 10.27
N LEU A 75 1.44 -12.07 10.67
CA LEU A 75 1.90 -11.40 11.89
C LEU A 75 3.42 -11.45 12.09
N TYR A 76 4.18 -11.23 11.00
CA TYR A 76 5.64 -11.23 11.05
C TYR A 76 6.23 -9.95 11.65
N SER A 77 5.46 -8.87 11.69
CA SER A 77 5.86 -7.55 12.17
C SER A 77 4.70 -6.88 12.90
N THR A 78 5.02 -5.90 13.75
CA THR A 78 4.06 -4.91 14.26
C THR A 78 3.91 -3.72 13.32
N ASP A 79 4.87 -3.53 12.40
CA ASP A 79 4.99 -2.32 11.60
C ASP A 79 4.95 -2.65 10.11
N TYR A 80 4.03 -2.00 9.41
CA TYR A 80 3.83 -2.15 7.98
C TYR A 80 3.74 -0.80 7.26
N LEU A 81 4.14 -0.83 5.99
CA LEU A 81 3.96 0.25 5.03
C LEU A 81 3.04 -0.21 3.92
N LEU A 82 2.05 0.62 3.60
CA LEU A 82 1.15 0.44 2.46
C LEU A 82 1.39 1.56 1.45
N LEU A 83 1.71 1.19 0.22
CA LEU A 83 1.86 2.10 -0.91
C LEU A 83 0.76 1.83 -1.94
N MET A 84 -0.02 2.83 -2.30
CA MET A 84 -1.13 2.77 -3.25
C MET A 84 -0.87 3.73 -4.40
N SER A 85 -0.68 3.20 -5.62
CA SER A 85 -0.33 3.97 -6.82
C SER A 85 -1.04 3.39 -8.05
N GLU A 86 -0.95 4.02 -9.22
CA GLU A 86 -1.43 3.45 -10.50
C GLU A 86 -1.03 1.97 -10.75
N ASN A 87 0.11 1.54 -10.19
CA ASN A 87 0.64 0.18 -10.34
C ASN A 87 -0.01 -0.85 -9.38
N GLY A 88 -0.92 -0.42 -8.53
CA GLY A 88 -1.61 -1.23 -7.53
C GLY A 88 -1.28 -0.82 -6.10
N ALA A 89 -1.83 -1.57 -5.16
CA ALA A 89 -1.56 -1.44 -3.73
C ALA A 89 -0.58 -2.51 -3.26
N PHE A 90 0.44 -2.11 -2.49
CA PHE A 90 1.48 -2.99 -1.99
C PHE A 90 1.68 -2.76 -0.49
N LEU A 91 1.37 -3.79 0.31
CA LEU A 91 1.66 -3.84 1.74
C LEU A 91 2.95 -4.61 1.99
N THR A 92 3.83 -4.09 2.85
CA THR A 92 5.04 -4.80 3.29
C THR A 92 5.38 -4.48 4.73
N GLU A 93 6.16 -5.34 5.38
CA GLU A 93 6.79 -5.03 6.66
C GLU A 93 7.68 -3.79 6.50
N THR A 94 7.59 -2.82 7.40
CA THR A 94 8.32 -1.56 7.29
C THR A 94 9.82 -1.79 7.12
N MET A 95 10.41 -2.66 7.95
CA MET A 95 11.82 -3.04 7.89
C MET A 95 12.27 -3.56 6.51
N HIS A 96 11.38 -4.20 5.75
CA HIS A 96 11.73 -4.73 4.43
C HIS A 96 11.98 -3.61 3.41
N ALA A 97 11.28 -2.48 3.54
CA ALA A 97 11.48 -1.31 2.69
C ALA A 97 12.85 -0.64 2.93
N TYR A 98 13.46 -0.81 4.10
CA TYR A 98 14.79 -0.27 4.45
C TYR A 98 15.92 -1.23 4.09
N ARG A 99 15.65 -2.37 3.45
CA ARG A 99 16.68 -3.30 2.95
C ARG A 99 16.98 -2.98 1.49
N TYR A 100 18.16 -2.44 1.20
CA TYR A 100 18.54 -2.04 -0.14
C TYR A 100 18.39 -3.19 -1.15
N GLY A 101 17.78 -2.89 -2.30
CA GLY A 101 17.54 -3.83 -3.39
C GLY A 101 16.46 -4.89 -3.11
N SER A 102 15.74 -4.80 -1.99
CA SER A 102 14.55 -5.61 -1.76
C SER A 102 13.40 -5.20 -2.70
N ASP A 103 12.46 -6.11 -2.96
CA ASP A 103 11.28 -5.77 -3.77
C ASP A 103 10.48 -4.62 -3.17
N ALA A 104 10.47 -4.50 -1.83
CA ALA A 104 9.83 -3.41 -1.12
C ALA A 104 10.55 -2.08 -1.36
N PHE A 105 11.88 -2.07 -1.21
CA PHE A 105 12.72 -0.90 -1.47
C PHE A 105 12.52 -0.41 -2.91
N GLU A 106 12.64 -1.31 -3.88
CA GLU A 106 12.47 -0.98 -5.30
C GLU A 106 11.07 -0.42 -5.62
N ARG A 107 10.02 -1.00 -5.04
CA ARG A 107 8.65 -0.49 -5.22
C ARG A 107 8.49 0.92 -4.68
N TRP A 108 9.05 1.21 -3.51
CA TRP A 108 9.07 2.55 -2.95
C TRP A 108 9.83 3.53 -3.83
N MET A 109 11.05 3.17 -4.26
CA MET A 109 11.87 4.04 -5.12
C MET A 109 11.18 4.39 -6.44
N ASN A 110 10.45 3.44 -7.04
CA ASN A 110 9.83 3.60 -8.35
C ASN A 110 8.45 4.27 -8.34
N ASN A 111 7.76 4.34 -7.19
CA ASN A 111 6.36 4.79 -7.16
C ASN A 111 6.09 5.96 -6.21
N ALA A 112 6.91 6.19 -5.18
CA ALA A 112 6.57 7.15 -4.13
C ALA A 112 6.44 8.61 -4.60
N ASP A 113 7.12 9.01 -5.68
CA ASP A 113 7.10 10.40 -6.17
C ASP A 113 5.96 10.67 -7.17
N LYS A 114 5.11 9.67 -7.47
CA LYS A 114 4.02 9.83 -8.42
C LYS A 114 2.88 10.64 -7.79
N ALA A 115 2.31 11.56 -8.57
CA ALA A 115 1.37 12.56 -8.10
C ALA A 115 0.09 12.01 -7.45
N ASP A 116 -0.32 10.79 -7.82
CA ASP A 116 -1.51 10.10 -7.32
C ASP A 116 -1.20 9.07 -6.22
N THR A 117 0.06 8.94 -5.81
CA THR A 117 0.47 7.92 -4.85
C THR A 117 0.08 8.30 -3.43
N GLN A 118 -0.60 7.37 -2.77
CA GLN A 118 -0.95 7.45 -1.36
C GLN A 118 -0.10 6.45 -0.58
N ALA A 119 0.36 6.86 0.60
CA ALA A 119 1.14 6.02 1.48
C ALA A 119 0.57 6.03 2.89
N PHE A 120 0.66 4.89 3.55
CA PHE A 120 0.21 4.71 4.92
C PHE A 120 1.24 3.93 5.74
N ALA A 121 1.46 4.40 6.97
CA ALA A 121 2.14 3.66 8.02
C ALA A 121 1.09 2.98 8.89
N ILE A 122 1.33 1.72 9.24
CA ILE A 122 0.41 0.89 10.00
C ILE A 122 1.19 0.30 11.17
N HIS A 123 0.73 0.61 12.38
CA HIS A 123 1.27 0.05 13.62
C HIS A 123 0.22 -0.84 14.27
N LEU A 124 0.50 -2.14 14.38
CA LEU A 124 -0.41 -3.12 14.95
C LEU A 124 -0.30 -3.13 16.47
N THR A 125 -1.43 -3.03 17.14
CA THR A 125 -1.59 -3.27 18.57
C THR A 125 -2.43 -4.54 18.73
N GLU A 126 -1.82 -5.66 19.15
CA GLU A 126 -2.58 -6.90 19.34
C GLU A 126 -3.45 -6.81 20.61
N VAL A 127 -4.77 -6.91 20.43
CA VAL A 127 -5.74 -6.90 21.54
C VAL A 127 -6.64 -8.13 21.38
N HIS A 128 -6.56 -9.06 22.33
CA HIS A 128 -7.46 -10.23 22.43
C HIS A 128 -7.60 -11.08 21.14
N GLY A 129 -6.53 -11.24 20.35
CA GLY A 129 -6.52 -12.04 19.13
C GLY A 129 -7.19 -11.37 17.91
N GLN A 130 -7.60 -10.11 18.06
CA GLN A 130 -7.97 -9.22 16.96
C GLN A 130 -6.74 -8.38 16.54
N VAL A 131 -6.54 -8.26 15.23
CA VAL A 131 -5.44 -7.47 14.66
C VAL A 131 -5.89 -6.02 14.59
N THR A 132 -5.79 -5.32 15.73
CA THR A 132 -6.09 -3.89 15.84
C THR A 132 -4.84 -3.04 15.67
N GLY A 133 -4.99 -1.72 15.50
CA GLY A 133 -3.84 -0.83 15.40
C GLY A 133 -4.17 0.54 14.87
N ASP A 134 -3.11 1.31 14.62
CA ASP A 134 -3.18 2.68 14.11
C ASP A 134 -2.76 2.72 12.64
N VAL A 135 -3.51 3.47 11.84
CA VAL A 135 -3.21 3.67 10.41
C VAL A 135 -3.06 5.16 10.15
N ALA A 136 -1.82 5.58 9.90
CA ALA A 136 -1.46 6.96 9.62
C ALA A 136 -1.21 7.15 8.12
N ARG A 137 -1.79 8.21 7.54
CA ARG A 137 -1.43 8.62 6.19
C ARG A 137 -0.11 9.42 6.23
N ILE A 138 0.87 9.02 5.42
CA ILE A 138 2.22 9.61 5.42
C ILE A 138 2.58 10.25 4.07
N ASP A 139 3.61 11.10 4.06
CA ASP A 139 4.23 11.57 2.82
C ASP A 139 4.99 10.42 2.16
N ALA A 140 4.56 10.00 0.96
CA ALA A 140 5.28 8.97 0.22
C ALA A 140 6.69 9.43 -0.17
N ALA A 141 6.85 10.68 -0.64
CA ALA A 141 8.13 11.21 -1.08
C ALA A 141 9.08 11.45 0.11
N ALA A 142 8.58 12.01 1.22
CA ALA A 142 9.42 12.16 2.41
C ALA A 142 9.81 10.80 3.01
N ARG A 143 8.90 9.81 2.99
CA ARG A 143 9.23 8.44 3.41
C ARG A 143 10.27 7.79 2.49
N LYS A 144 10.23 8.05 1.18
CA LYS A 144 11.25 7.58 0.24
C LYS A 144 12.64 8.12 0.60
N LEU A 145 12.76 9.40 0.95
CA LEU A 145 14.04 9.96 1.41
C LEU A 145 14.52 9.32 2.70
N ASP A 146 13.63 9.18 3.68
CA ASP A 146 13.95 8.56 4.96
C ASP A 146 14.44 7.12 4.76
N ILE A 147 13.81 6.36 3.87
CA ILE A 147 14.26 5.03 3.46
C ILE A 147 15.65 5.10 2.83
N LEU A 148 15.91 6.04 1.91
CA LEU A 148 17.23 6.17 1.26
C LEU A 148 18.34 6.48 2.25
N GLU A 149 18.07 7.34 3.22
CA GLU A 149 19.03 7.77 4.24
C GLU A 149 19.34 6.64 5.24
N ASN A 150 18.32 5.86 5.60
CA ASN A 150 18.42 4.86 6.67
C ASN A 150 18.40 3.41 6.15
N CYS A 151 18.55 3.18 4.84
CA CYS A 151 18.58 1.82 4.31
C CYS A 151 19.88 1.08 4.67
N VAL A 152 19.76 -0.24 4.79
CA VAL A 152 20.88 -1.14 5.07
C VAL A 152 21.21 -1.97 3.84
N HIS A 153 22.50 -2.22 3.66
CA HIS A 153 23.03 -3.07 2.60
C HIS A 153 23.29 -4.47 3.13
N TYR A 154 23.09 -5.47 2.27
CA TYR A 154 23.38 -6.85 2.60
C TYR A 154 24.89 -7.09 2.57
N VAL A 155 25.39 -7.98 3.43
CA VAL A 155 26.82 -8.31 3.54
C VAL A 155 27.20 -9.60 2.83
N SER A 156 26.23 -10.48 2.55
CA SER A 156 26.42 -11.64 1.69
C SER A 156 25.08 -12.14 1.15
N VAL A 157 25.14 -13.02 0.16
CA VAL A 157 23.99 -13.81 -0.30
C VAL A 157 24.22 -15.27 0.05
N GLU A 158 23.28 -15.84 0.79
CA GLU A 158 23.21 -17.28 1.02
C GLU A 158 22.36 -17.90 -0.08
N ALA A 159 22.91 -18.86 -0.83
CA ALA A 159 22.19 -19.55 -1.90
C ALA A 159 22.29 -21.07 -1.77
N THR A 160 21.17 -21.75 -1.97
CA THR A 160 21.07 -23.20 -2.04
C THR A 160 21.19 -23.66 -3.49
N MET A 161 22.23 -24.42 -3.79
CA MET A 161 22.54 -24.93 -5.12
C MET A 161 21.70 -26.19 -5.46
N PRO A 162 21.65 -26.63 -6.73
CA PRO A 162 20.84 -27.79 -7.14
C PRO A 162 21.24 -29.12 -6.48
N ASP A 163 22.49 -29.23 -6.04
CA ASP A 163 23.05 -30.36 -5.32
C ASP A 163 22.73 -30.33 -3.81
N GLY A 164 21.99 -29.32 -3.33
CA GLY A 164 21.64 -29.12 -1.93
C GLY A 164 22.73 -28.43 -1.10
N THR A 165 23.88 -28.07 -1.70
CA THR A 165 24.93 -27.34 -1.00
C THR A 165 24.53 -25.88 -0.80
N THR A 166 24.88 -25.31 0.35
CA THR A 166 24.72 -23.88 0.63
C THR A 166 26.03 -23.16 0.32
N ARG A 167 25.96 -22.08 -0.44
CA ARG A 167 27.08 -21.22 -0.79
C ARG A 167 26.81 -19.78 -0.35
N PHE A 168 27.88 -19.08 -0.01
CA PHE A 168 27.85 -17.66 0.32
C PHE A 168 28.57 -16.88 -0.75
N PHE A 169 27.95 -15.81 -1.21
CA PHE A 169 28.49 -14.90 -2.21
C PHE A 169 28.66 -13.51 -1.61
N GLN A 170 29.76 -12.84 -1.92
CA GLN A 170 29.91 -11.42 -1.57
C GLN A 170 29.03 -10.56 -2.47
N PRO A 171 28.60 -9.36 -2.02
CA PRO A 171 27.76 -8.47 -2.82
C PRO A 171 28.33 -8.16 -4.21
N GLU A 172 29.63 -7.93 -4.32
CA GLU A 172 30.29 -7.62 -5.60
C GLU A 172 30.23 -8.80 -6.57
N GLU A 173 30.35 -10.02 -6.04
CA GLU A 173 30.24 -11.26 -6.82
C GLU A 173 28.78 -11.47 -7.26
N TRP A 174 27.84 -11.26 -6.35
CA TRP A 174 26.43 -11.51 -6.58
C TRP A 174 25.76 -10.46 -7.48
N ASP A 175 26.14 -9.18 -7.40
CA ASP A 175 25.53 -8.12 -8.20
C ASP A 175 26.11 -8.02 -9.61
N THR A 176 27.19 -8.75 -9.90
CA THR A 176 27.75 -8.83 -11.25
C THR A 176 26.68 -9.34 -12.24
N PRO A 177 26.54 -8.74 -13.45
CA PRO A 177 25.48 -9.08 -14.40
C PRO A 177 25.53 -10.49 -15.00
N SER A 178 26.49 -11.35 -14.63
CA SER A 178 26.56 -12.72 -15.14
C SER A 178 25.41 -13.57 -14.58
N LEU A 179 24.33 -13.65 -15.37
CA LEU A 179 23.13 -14.45 -15.11
C LEU A 179 23.37 -15.97 -14.99
N ALA A 180 24.55 -16.45 -15.39
CA ALA A 180 24.86 -17.89 -15.47
C ALA A 180 24.88 -18.58 -14.09
N ASP A 181 25.39 -17.92 -13.04
CA ASP A 181 25.48 -18.52 -11.70
C ASP A 181 24.20 -18.30 -10.87
N LYS A 182 23.51 -17.16 -11.07
CA LYS A 182 22.26 -16.84 -10.35
C LYS A 182 21.09 -17.74 -10.75
N SER A 183 21.01 -18.09 -12.03
CA SER A 183 19.95 -18.97 -12.57
C SER A 183 20.09 -20.44 -12.14
N GLY A 184 21.25 -20.82 -11.58
CA GLY A 184 21.50 -22.14 -11.04
C GLY A 184 21.03 -22.35 -9.60
N ALA A 185 20.82 -21.29 -8.82
CA ALA A 185 20.38 -21.42 -7.43
C ALA A 185 18.90 -21.84 -7.35
N ARG A 186 18.58 -22.79 -6.46
CA ARG A 186 17.18 -23.18 -6.18
C ARG A 186 16.47 -22.12 -5.35
N GLU A 187 17.18 -21.60 -4.36
CA GLU A 187 16.71 -20.57 -3.44
C GLU A 187 17.92 -19.73 -3.02
N TRP A 188 17.68 -18.45 -2.71
CA TRP A 188 18.70 -17.58 -2.16
C TRP A 188 18.06 -16.50 -1.31
N ARG A 189 18.85 -15.95 -0.37
CA ARG A 189 18.45 -14.79 0.45
C ARG A 189 19.64 -13.89 0.71
N ARG A 190 19.36 -12.59 0.79
CA ARG A 190 20.32 -11.59 1.27
C ARG A 190 20.48 -11.69 2.78
N VAL A 191 21.72 -11.63 3.23
CA VAL A 191 22.10 -11.65 4.64
C VAL A 191 22.53 -10.25 5.05
N PHE A 192 21.98 -9.77 6.17
CA PHE A 192 22.29 -8.48 6.77
C PHE A 192 22.95 -8.72 8.13
N THR A 193 23.69 -7.74 8.65
CA THR A 193 24.25 -7.85 10.00
C THR A 193 23.19 -7.51 11.05
N ASP A 194 23.26 -8.17 12.20
CA ASP A 194 22.36 -7.87 13.32
C ASP A 194 22.47 -6.41 13.77
N GLU A 195 23.68 -5.84 13.76
CA GLU A 195 23.94 -4.42 14.07
C GLU A 195 23.18 -3.50 13.12
N SER A 196 23.33 -3.68 11.81
CA SER A 196 22.59 -2.87 10.82
C SER A 196 21.08 -2.98 10.95
N LEU A 197 20.56 -4.18 11.25
CA LEU A 197 19.12 -4.37 11.44
C LEU A 197 18.64 -3.71 12.74
N ALA A 198 19.44 -3.72 13.80
CA ALA A 198 19.13 -3.06 15.06
C ALA A 198 19.09 -1.54 14.91
N ASP A 199 20.01 -0.95 14.13
CA ASP A 199 20.01 0.50 13.86
C ASP A 199 18.72 0.94 13.18
N VAL A 200 18.26 0.18 12.17
CA VAL A 200 16.98 0.49 11.51
C VAL A 200 15.80 0.27 12.45
N GLN A 201 15.80 -0.79 13.26
CA GLN A 201 14.73 -1.01 14.23
C GLN A 201 14.60 0.16 15.22
N GLU A 202 15.73 0.69 15.70
CA GLU A 202 15.72 1.85 16.59
C GLU A 202 15.23 3.12 15.89
N HIS A 203 15.66 3.36 14.63
CA HIS A 203 15.13 4.44 13.80
C HIS A 203 13.62 4.34 13.63
N LEU A 204 13.11 3.15 13.28
CA LEU A 204 11.67 2.92 13.10
C LEU A 204 10.88 3.15 14.38
N ARG A 205 11.44 2.82 15.54
CA ARG A 205 10.82 3.09 16.83
C ARG A 205 10.63 4.59 17.04
N HIS A 206 11.66 5.39 16.80
CA HIS A 206 11.57 6.85 16.86
C HIS A 206 10.56 7.43 15.87
N LEU A 207 10.53 6.89 14.65
CA LEU A 207 9.62 7.33 13.61
C LEU A 207 8.15 7.04 13.94
N ASN A 208 7.88 5.94 14.65
CA ASN A 208 6.55 5.64 15.18
C ASN A 208 6.16 6.62 16.30
N ASP A 209 7.07 6.92 17.22
CA ASP A 209 6.84 7.93 18.27
C ASP A 209 6.49 9.30 17.64
N ASP A 210 7.19 9.69 16.57
CA ASP A 210 6.92 10.91 15.82
C ASP A 210 5.57 10.87 15.10
N ILE A 211 5.20 9.73 14.50
CA ILE A 211 3.89 9.55 13.87
C ILE A 211 2.78 9.75 14.91
N GLU A 212 2.88 9.11 16.07
CA GLU A 212 1.91 9.23 17.16
C GLU A 212 1.81 10.69 17.65
N ALA A 213 2.94 11.39 17.78
CA ALA A 213 2.97 12.77 18.25
C ALA A 213 2.44 13.80 17.24
N MET A 214 2.66 13.58 15.94
CA MET A 214 2.38 14.57 14.89
C MET A 214 1.02 14.39 14.19
N HIS A 215 0.43 13.19 14.22
CA HIS A 215 -0.82 12.93 13.51
C HIS A 215 -2.05 13.25 14.35
N ILE A 216 -3.06 13.80 13.69
CA ILE A 216 -4.34 14.09 14.33
C ILE A 216 -5.23 12.86 14.17
N ALA A 217 -5.61 12.23 15.28
CA ALA A 217 -6.58 11.15 15.28
C ALA A 217 -7.93 11.63 14.72
N ARG A 218 -8.48 10.86 13.76
CA ARG A 218 -9.77 11.10 13.12
C ARG A 218 -10.66 9.88 13.26
N PRO A 219 -11.99 10.05 13.34
CA PRO A 219 -12.91 8.94 13.16
C PRO A 219 -12.65 8.25 11.81
N GLU A 220 -12.77 6.92 11.77
CA GLU A 220 -12.53 6.11 10.56
C GLU A 220 -13.29 6.65 9.33
N GLN A 221 -14.56 7.07 9.51
CA GLN A 221 -15.35 7.57 8.39
C GLN A 221 -14.82 8.88 7.83
N GLU A 222 -14.33 9.78 8.69
CA GLU A 222 -13.72 11.04 8.26
C GLU A 222 -12.41 10.78 7.52
N PHE A 223 -11.57 9.88 8.06
CA PHE A 223 -10.32 9.48 7.43
C PHE A 223 -10.56 8.93 6.01
N LEU A 224 -11.47 7.96 5.88
CA LEU A 224 -11.79 7.33 4.60
C LEU A 224 -12.39 8.32 3.60
N ALA A 225 -13.23 9.26 4.05
CA ALA A 225 -13.78 10.31 3.20
C ALA A 225 -12.69 11.27 2.66
N VAL A 226 -11.71 11.62 3.49
CA VAL A 226 -10.58 12.44 3.05
C VAL A 226 -9.70 11.69 2.06
N VAL A 227 -9.38 10.42 2.31
CA VAL A 227 -8.66 9.55 1.36
C VAL A 227 -9.40 9.43 0.03
N ASN A 228 -10.73 9.32 0.07
CA ASN A 228 -11.57 9.18 -1.12
C ASN A 228 -11.63 10.44 -1.98
N THR A 229 -11.32 11.62 -1.43
CA THR A 229 -11.54 12.90 -2.13
C THR A 229 -10.82 12.93 -3.48
N ALA A 230 -9.53 12.61 -3.53
CA ALA A 230 -8.77 12.58 -4.79
C ALA A 230 -9.28 11.48 -5.76
N TYR A 231 -9.75 10.35 -5.23
CA TYR A 231 -10.31 9.28 -6.04
C TYR A 231 -11.66 9.67 -6.66
N MET A 232 -12.52 10.37 -5.91
CA MET A 232 -13.78 10.92 -6.42
C MET A 232 -13.53 12.06 -7.42
N GLU A 233 -12.62 12.98 -7.13
CA GLU A 233 -12.31 14.12 -8.00
C GLU A 233 -11.75 13.69 -9.36
N SER A 234 -11.02 12.57 -9.40
CA SER A 234 -10.53 11.99 -10.66
C SER A 234 -11.59 11.20 -11.44
N ALA A 235 -12.82 11.10 -10.94
CA ALA A 235 -13.91 10.46 -11.66
C ALA A 235 -14.30 11.22 -12.93
N GLN A 236 -14.76 10.50 -13.95
CA GLN A 236 -15.32 11.11 -15.15
C GLN A 236 -16.57 11.95 -14.82
N ASN A 237 -17.37 11.52 -13.85
CA ASN A 237 -18.57 12.22 -13.41
C ASN A 237 -18.59 12.34 -11.87
N PRO A 238 -17.79 13.23 -11.28
CA PRO A 238 -17.59 13.31 -9.85
C PRO A 238 -18.89 13.71 -9.12
N GLN A 239 -19.10 13.15 -7.93
CA GLN A 239 -20.21 13.46 -7.03
C GLN A 239 -19.65 13.69 -5.63
N ILE A 240 -19.39 14.95 -5.29
CA ILE A 240 -18.60 15.33 -4.10
C ILE A 240 -19.25 14.92 -2.76
N ASP A 241 -20.55 14.68 -2.74
CA ASP A 241 -21.35 14.26 -1.58
C ASP A 241 -21.37 12.73 -1.38
N MET A 242 -20.74 11.98 -2.29
CA MET A 242 -20.68 10.52 -2.25
C MET A 242 -19.25 10.03 -1.99
N LEU A 243 -19.11 8.71 -1.82
CA LEU A 243 -17.81 8.04 -1.77
C LEU A 243 -17.66 7.15 -3.00
N ARG A 244 -16.62 7.39 -3.79
CA ARG A 244 -16.29 6.55 -4.94
C ARG A 244 -15.77 5.22 -4.42
N VAL A 245 -16.23 4.12 -4.99
CA VAL A 245 -15.79 2.78 -4.58
C VAL A 245 -15.33 2.00 -5.79
N SER A 246 -14.34 1.14 -5.58
CA SER A 246 -13.86 0.24 -6.62
C SER A 246 -14.98 -0.65 -7.16
N GLN A 247 -14.86 -1.04 -8.42
CA GLN A 247 -15.89 -1.87 -9.08
C GLN A 247 -16.14 -3.20 -8.36
N THR A 248 -15.10 -3.84 -7.81
CA THR A 248 -15.24 -5.10 -7.05
C THR A 248 -16.08 -4.90 -5.80
N ALA A 249 -15.76 -3.87 -4.99
CA ALA A 249 -16.53 -3.56 -3.79
C ALA A 249 -17.98 -3.21 -4.13
N ALA A 250 -18.21 -2.38 -5.15
CA ALA A 250 -19.54 -2.02 -5.64
C ALA A 250 -20.37 -3.26 -6.03
N LYS A 251 -19.76 -4.20 -6.77
CA LYS A 251 -20.42 -5.43 -7.20
C LYS A 251 -20.83 -6.30 -6.01
N GLU A 252 -19.94 -6.50 -5.06
CA GLU A 252 -20.18 -7.36 -3.90
C GLU A 252 -21.19 -6.75 -2.93
N MET A 253 -21.07 -5.44 -2.66
CA MET A 253 -22.03 -4.70 -1.84
C MET A 253 -23.43 -4.75 -2.45
N LEU A 254 -23.55 -4.52 -3.77
CA LEU A 254 -24.83 -4.62 -4.46
C LEU A 254 -25.40 -6.03 -4.38
N ALA A 255 -24.58 -7.06 -4.65
CA ALA A 255 -25.03 -8.46 -4.67
C ALA A 255 -25.53 -8.95 -3.30
N ARG A 256 -24.93 -8.46 -2.21
CA ARG A 256 -25.29 -8.86 -0.84
C ARG A 256 -26.28 -7.92 -0.15
N GLY A 257 -26.57 -6.77 -0.76
CA GLY A 257 -27.48 -5.78 -0.19
C GLY A 257 -26.87 -5.03 0.99
N ASP A 258 -25.55 -4.81 0.98
CA ASP A 258 -24.85 -4.12 2.07
C ASP A 258 -25.17 -2.64 2.13
N CYS A 259 -25.33 -1.99 0.98
CA CYS A 259 -25.75 -0.61 0.85
C CYS A 259 -26.31 -0.33 -0.55
N GLU A 260 -26.84 0.87 -0.75
CA GLU A 260 -27.20 1.35 -2.07
C GLU A 260 -25.96 1.70 -2.87
N VAL A 261 -25.81 1.07 -4.04
CA VAL A 261 -24.71 1.36 -4.95
C VAL A 261 -25.23 2.20 -6.11
N TYR A 262 -24.45 3.21 -6.47
CA TYR A 262 -24.76 4.16 -7.53
C TYR A 262 -23.73 4.07 -8.62
N ARG A 263 -24.15 4.27 -9.86
CA ARG A 263 -23.28 4.47 -11.00
C ARG A 263 -23.12 5.97 -11.25
N LEU A 264 -21.89 6.41 -11.43
CA LEU A 264 -21.59 7.79 -11.79
C LEU A 264 -21.83 7.97 -13.30
N LEU A 265 -22.78 8.85 -13.64
CA LEU A 265 -23.18 9.17 -15.00
C LEU A 265 -23.14 10.68 -15.24
N PRO A 266 -23.10 11.13 -16.51
CA PRO A 266 -23.21 12.55 -16.83
C PRO A 266 -24.46 13.18 -16.21
N GLY A 267 -24.25 14.20 -15.39
CA GLY A 267 -25.30 15.00 -14.75
C GLY A 267 -25.73 14.53 -13.36
N ARG A 268 -25.90 13.22 -13.11
CA ARG A 268 -26.25 12.70 -11.77
C ARG A 268 -25.83 11.25 -11.56
N ALA A 269 -25.58 10.88 -10.31
CA ALA A 269 -25.52 9.49 -9.89
C ALA A 269 -26.88 8.79 -10.10
N GLU A 270 -26.85 7.55 -10.60
CA GLU A 270 -28.03 6.70 -10.74
C GLU A 270 -27.92 5.50 -9.81
N LYS A 271 -28.94 5.29 -8.97
CA LYS A 271 -29.03 4.13 -8.09
C LYS A 271 -29.15 2.85 -8.92
N LEU A 272 -28.30 1.87 -8.63
CA LEU A 272 -28.32 0.58 -9.30
C LEU A 272 -29.31 -0.38 -8.64
N SER A 273 -30.04 -1.09 -9.49
CA SER A 273 -30.81 -2.28 -9.14
C SER A 273 -29.95 -3.53 -9.35
N GLN A 274 -30.03 -4.49 -8.44
CA GLN A 274 -29.36 -5.80 -8.58
C GLN A 274 -29.71 -6.47 -9.92
N MET A 275 -30.98 -6.42 -10.31
CA MET A 275 -31.45 -7.03 -11.55
C MET A 275 -30.87 -6.34 -12.79
N ASP A 276 -30.79 -5.01 -12.78
CA ASP A 276 -30.35 -4.24 -13.93
C ASP A 276 -28.84 -4.38 -14.14
N ALA A 277 -28.06 -4.39 -13.05
CA ALA A 277 -26.62 -4.60 -13.10
C ALA A 277 -26.23 -5.96 -13.70
N VAL A 278 -26.98 -7.02 -13.40
CA VAL A 278 -26.76 -8.36 -13.96
C VAL A 278 -27.19 -8.43 -15.42
N LYS A 279 -28.38 -7.92 -15.76
CA LYS A 279 -28.94 -8.03 -17.12
C LYS A 279 -28.21 -7.19 -18.15
N SER A 280 -27.66 -6.04 -17.76
CA SER A 280 -27.00 -5.13 -18.70
C SER A 280 -25.53 -5.48 -18.95
N GLY A 281 -25.00 -6.55 -18.35
CA GLY A 281 -23.57 -6.87 -18.40
C GLY A 281 -22.69 -5.77 -17.80
N LEU A 282 -23.23 -4.99 -16.84
CA LEU A 282 -22.60 -3.76 -16.32
C LEU A 282 -21.17 -4.00 -15.82
N TRP A 283 -20.96 -5.15 -15.18
CA TRP A 283 -19.69 -5.56 -14.60
C TRP A 283 -18.63 -6.00 -15.61
N TYR A 284 -19.01 -6.20 -16.88
CA TYR A 284 -18.12 -6.64 -17.96
C TYR A 284 -17.81 -5.51 -18.96
N SER A 285 -18.40 -4.33 -18.75
CA SER A 285 -18.04 -3.12 -19.50
C SER A 285 -16.76 -2.54 -18.94
N GLU A 286 -15.82 -2.22 -19.81
CA GLU A 286 -14.68 -1.40 -19.43
C GLU A 286 -15.15 0.00 -19.01
N TYR A 287 -14.47 0.55 -17.99
CA TYR A 287 -14.63 1.92 -17.48
C TYR A 287 -16.05 2.28 -17.01
N ARG A 288 -16.37 1.84 -15.78
CA ARG A 288 -17.54 2.29 -15.03
C ARG A 288 -17.11 2.67 -13.62
N GLU A 289 -17.66 3.77 -13.16
CA GLU A 289 -17.33 4.34 -11.86
C GLU A 289 -18.55 4.23 -10.96
N PHE A 290 -18.30 3.80 -9.73
CA PHE A 290 -19.35 3.49 -8.77
C PHE A 290 -19.14 4.29 -7.50
N ALA A 291 -20.23 4.55 -6.80
CA ALA A 291 -20.21 5.25 -5.54
C ALA A 291 -21.27 4.71 -4.58
N ILE A 292 -21.07 4.99 -3.30
CA ILE A 292 -22.06 4.83 -2.24
C ILE A 292 -22.30 6.18 -1.59
N ARG A 293 -23.39 6.34 -0.85
CA ARG A 293 -23.58 7.59 -0.08
C ARG A 293 -22.62 7.63 1.10
N ARG A 294 -22.24 8.84 1.52
CA ARG A 294 -21.44 9.03 2.73
C ARG A 294 -22.15 8.53 3.99
N GLU A 295 -23.49 8.55 4.02
CA GLU A 295 -24.27 7.98 5.13
C GLU A 295 -24.27 6.44 5.17
N ASP A 296 -23.92 5.77 4.07
CA ASP A 296 -23.97 4.29 3.95
C ASP A 296 -22.66 3.60 4.38
N MET A 297 -21.85 4.26 5.21
CA MET A 297 -20.55 3.72 5.69
C MET A 297 -20.69 2.41 6.45
N GLU A 298 -21.81 2.16 7.13
CA GLU A 298 -22.08 0.87 7.77
C GLU A 298 -22.16 -0.27 6.76
N GLY A 299 -22.66 0.00 5.54
CA GLY A 299 -22.66 -0.98 4.45
C GLY A 299 -21.25 -1.31 3.98
N LEU A 300 -20.40 -0.29 3.84
CA LEU A 300 -18.98 -0.47 3.52
C LEU A 300 -18.27 -1.28 4.61
N GLN A 301 -18.53 -1.00 5.89
CA GLN A 301 -17.99 -1.77 7.02
C GLN A 301 -18.40 -3.25 6.95
N ARG A 302 -19.69 -3.54 6.77
CA ARG A 302 -20.17 -4.94 6.66
C ARG A 302 -19.52 -5.70 5.50
N TRP A 303 -19.27 -5.01 4.39
CA TRP A 303 -18.53 -5.59 3.28
C TRP A 303 -17.08 -5.88 3.68
N ALA A 304 -16.41 -4.89 4.26
CA ALA A 304 -15.02 -4.98 4.67
C ALA A 304 -14.78 -6.09 5.70
N ASP A 305 -15.59 -6.15 6.77
CA ASP A 305 -15.50 -7.16 7.83
C ASP A 305 -15.56 -8.57 7.26
N ARG A 306 -16.51 -8.83 6.36
CA ARG A 306 -16.64 -10.15 5.72
C ARG A 306 -15.47 -10.45 4.80
N SER A 307 -15.08 -9.49 3.97
CA SER A 307 -13.96 -9.66 3.02
C SER A 307 -12.67 -9.97 3.77
N ALA A 308 -12.35 -9.17 4.80
CA ALA A 308 -11.20 -9.37 5.65
C ALA A 308 -11.27 -10.70 6.43
N THR A 309 -12.41 -10.99 7.07
CA THR A 309 -12.60 -12.25 7.83
C THR A 309 -12.36 -13.48 6.96
N ASN A 310 -12.91 -13.50 5.74
CA ASN A 310 -12.69 -14.61 4.82
C ASN A 310 -11.19 -14.81 4.55
N ILE A 311 -10.46 -13.74 4.22
CA ILE A 311 -9.04 -13.80 3.91
C ILE A 311 -8.21 -14.24 5.14
N MET A 312 -8.49 -13.65 6.31
CA MET A 312 -7.78 -13.93 7.55
C MET A 312 -7.97 -15.39 8.00
N ASN A 313 -9.17 -15.96 7.82
CA ASN A 313 -9.44 -17.36 8.14
C ASN A 313 -8.72 -18.32 7.18
N TYR A 314 -8.78 -18.05 5.86
CA TYR A 314 -8.04 -18.85 4.87
C TYR A 314 -6.51 -18.80 5.09
N GLY A 315 -5.99 -17.65 5.53
CA GLY A 315 -4.57 -17.49 5.86
C GLY A 315 -4.13 -18.32 7.07
N ARG A 316 -4.95 -18.38 8.13
CA ARG A 316 -4.67 -19.17 9.34
C ARG A 316 -4.69 -20.68 9.06
N GLU A 317 -5.66 -21.18 8.30
CA GLU A 317 -5.77 -22.60 7.95
C GLU A 317 -4.53 -23.11 7.17
N ARG A 318 -3.97 -22.30 6.26
CA ARG A 318 -2.71 -22.64 5.56
C ARG A 318 -1.48 -22.57 6.46
N GLY A 319 -1.45 -21.65 7.42
CA GLY A 319 -0.36 -21.53 8.39
C GLY A 319 -0.27 -22.75 9.32
N GLU A 320 -1.42 -23.28 9.74
CA GLU A 320 -1.52 -24.48 10.58
C GLU A 320 -1.10 -25.74 9.82
N HIS A 321 -1.50 -25.89 8.55
CA HIS A 321 -1.06 -27.00 7.70
C HIS A 321 0.44 -27.00 7.38
N ARG A 322 1.09 -25.84 7.34
CA ARG A 322 2.56 -25.77 7.21
C ARG A 322 3.27 -26.17 8.50
N LYS A 323 2.79 -25.71 9.66
CA LYS A 323 3.35 -26.10 10.97
C LYS A 323 3.20 -27.59 11.27
N SER A 324 2.13 -28.26 10.79
CA SER A 324 2.00 -29.71 10.99
C SER A 324 3.01 -30.51 10.15
N ASN A 325 3.37 -30.03 8.96
CA ASN A 325 4.37 -30.69 8.12
C ASN A 325 5.80 -30.47 8.60
N ASP A 326 6.10 -29.33 9.24
CA ASP A 326 7.44 -29.06 9.80
C ASP A 326 7.69 -29.80 11.13
N LEU A 327 6.65 -30.39 11.75
CA LEU A 327 6.76 -31.24 12.94
C LEU A 327 6.84 -32.75 12.61
N GLU A 328 6.70 -33.13 11.34
CA GLU A 328 6.79 -34.52 10.87
C GLU A 328 8.07 -34.81 10.04
N VAL A 329 9.07 -33.92 10.04
CA VAL A 329 10.37 -34.12 9.36
C VAL A 329 11.54 -34.20 10.34
#